data_AF-A0A349NHJ0-F1
#
_entry.id   AF-A0A349NHJ0-F1
#
_cell.length_a   1.000
_cell.length_b   1.000
_cell.length_c   1.000
_cell.angle_alpha   90.00
_cell.angle_beta   90.00
_cell.angle_gamma   90.00
#
_symmetry.space_group_name_H-M   'P 1'
#
loop_
_entity.id
_entity.type
_entity.pdbx_description
1 polymer ?
#
loop_
_entity_poly.entity_id
_entity_poly.type
_entity_poly.pdbx_seq_one_letter_code
_entity_poly.pdbx_strand_id
1 'polypeptide(L)' 'MKYYIIKESMAIQLGVISYRKGNSDAGYLVNQSDLVASVDISTLKEVSREEAIEFVNHLNIKI' A
#
# COMPACT_ATOMS: atom_id res chain seq x y z
N MET A 1 8.14 8.52 8.14
CA MET A 1 6.84 8.34 7.46
C MET A 1 6.55 6.86 7.46
N LYS A 2 5.36 6.44 7.91
CA LYS A 2 4.99 5.03 8.00
C LYS A 2 4.36 4.55 6.69
N TYR A 3 4.67 3.32 6.30
CA TYR A 3 4.18 2.69 5.08
C TYR A 3 3.39 1.43 5.42
N TYR A 4 2.41 1.12 4.57
CA TYR A 4 1.57 -0.06 4.71
C TYR A 4 1.31 -0.63 3.32
N ILE A 5 1.16 -1.95 3.24
CA ILE A 5 0.68 -2.61 2.03
C ILE A 5 -0.75 -3.07 2.31
N ILE A 6 -1.71 -2.55 1.54
CA ILE A 6 -3.12 -2.86 1.69
C ILE A 6 -3.63 -3.65 0.47
N LYS A 7 -4.68 -4.44 0.68
CA LYS A 7 -5.34 -5.17 -0.41
C LYS A 7 -6.07 -4.21 -1.34
N GLU A 8 -6.31 -4.65 -2.58
CA GLU A 8 -7.04 -3.87 -3.59
C GLU A 8 -8.41 -3.38 -3.11
N SER A 9 -9.18 -4.22 -2.42
CA SER A 9 -10.51 -3.83 -1.91
C SER A 9 -10.46 -2.61 -0.99
N MET A 10 -9.45 -2.56 -0.12
CA MET A 10 -9.19 -1.42 0.76
C MET A 10 -8.71 -0.22 -0.06
N ALA A 11 -7.84 -0.43 -1.04
CA ALA A 11 -7.33 0.63 -1.90
C ALA A 11 -8.45 1.30 -2.71
N ILE A 12 -9.45 0.52 -3.17
CA ILE A 12 -10.66 1.02 -3.83
C ILE A 12 -11.49 1.86 -2.87
N GLN A 13 -11.73 1.36 -1.64
CA GLN A 13 -12.49 2.08 -0.62
C GLN A 13 -11.84 3.42 -0.24
N LEU A 14 -10.51 3.45 -0.19
CA LEU A 14 -9.74 4.67 0.08
C LEU A 14 -9.54 5.56 -1.15
N GLY A 15 -9.93 5.10 -2.35
CA GLY A 15 -9.75 5.84 -3.60
C GLY A 15 -8.29 6.07 -3.99
N VAL A 16 -7.36 5.23 -3.51
CA VAL A 16 -5.91 5.42 -3.70
C VAL A 16 -5.34 4.70 -4.93
N ILE A 17 -6.14 3.84 -5.57
CA ILE A 17 -5.70 2.99 -6.70
C ILE A 17 -5.11 3.78 -7.88
N SER A 18 -5.54 5.03 -8.08
CA SER A 18 -5.15 5.85 -9.23
C SER A 18 -3.83 6.60 -9.06
N TYR A 19 -3.32 6.74 -7.83
CA TYR A 19 -2.12 7.53 -7.54
C TYR A 19 -1.09 6.83 -6.65
N ARG A 20 -1.40 5.66 -6.08
CA ARG A 20 -0.44 4.84 -5.32
C ARG A 20 0.12 3.69 -6.16
N LYS A 21 1.30 3.21 -5.76
CA LYS A 21 1.99 2.11 -6.44
C LYS A 21 1.44 0.78 -5.94
N GLY A 22 0.98 -0.07 -6.85
CA GLY A 22 0.37 -1.34 -6.51
C GLY A 22 -0.28 -2.02 -7.70
N ASN A 23 -0.84 -3.21 -7.46
CA ASN A 23 -1.73 -3.93 -8.37
C ASN A 23 -2.68 -4.84 -7.57
N SER A 24 -3.63 -5.48 -8.25
CA SER A 24 -4.62 -6.39 -7.65
C SER A 24 -3.99 -7.56 -6.89
N ASP A 25 -2.81 -8.02 -7.33
CA ASP A 25 -2.21 -9.28 -6.89
C ASP A 25 -1.30 -9.08 -5.68
N ALA A 26 -0.46 -8.05 -5.70
CA ALA A 26 0.50 -7.72 -4.66
C ALA A 26 -0.04 -6.73 -3.62
N GLY A 27 -1.10 -5.99 -3.95
CA GLY A 27 -1.66 -4.92 -3.13
C GLY A 27 -1.12 -3.54 -3.50
N TYR A 28 -1.41 -2.55 -2.65
CA TYR A 28 -1.04 -1.15 -2.86
C TYR A 28 -0.23 -0.62 -1.68
N LEU A 29 0.91 0.02 -2.01
CA LEU A 29 1.75 0.71 -1.04
C LEU A 29 1.14 2.08 -0.73
N VAL A 30 0.72 2.25 0.51
CA VAL A 30 0.14 3.48 1.05
C VAL A 30 0.99 4.00 2.21
N ASN A 31 0.80 5.26 2.56
CA ASN A 31 1.38 5.86 3.75
C ASN A 31 0.28 6.20 4.77
N GLN A 32 0.68 6.58 5.98
CA GLN A 32 -0.28 6.93 7.04
C GLN A 32 -1.28 8.03 6.65
N SER A 33 -0.91 8.97 5.76
CA SER A 33 -1.82 10.03 5.31
C SER A 33 -2.91 9.55 4.34
N ASP A 34 -2.74 8.39 3.71
CA ASP A 34 -3.80 7.77 2.90
C ASP A 34 -4.87 7.09 3.75
N LEU A 35 -4.54 6.75 4.99
CA LEU A 35 -5.42 6.06 5.90
C LEU A 35 -6.34 7.10 6.56
N VAL A 36 -7.60 7.11 6.16
CA VAL A 36 -8.64 7.93 6.80
C VAL A 36 -8.88 7.46 8.24
N ALA A 37 -9.43 8.33 9.09
CA ALA A 37 -9.64 8.05 10.51
C ALA A 37 -10.51 6.81 10.81
N SER A 38 -11.30 6.33 9.83
CA SER A 38 -12.11 5.11 9.96
C SER A 38 -11.33 3.81 9.74
N VAL A 39 -10.06 3.87 9.34
CA VAL A 39 -9.21 2.68 9.19
C VAL A 39 -8.53 2.38 10.53
N ASP A 40 -8.77 1.18 11.06
CA ASP A 40 -8.03 0.70 12.22
C ASP A 40 -6.61 0.29 11.81
N ILE A 41 -5.67 1.23 11.95
CA ILE A 41 -4.26 1.04 11.60
C ILE A 41 -3.62 -0.09 12.42
N SER A 42 -4.15 -0.45 13.59
CA SER A 42 -3.62 -1.55 14.41
C SER A 42 -3.75 -2.92 13.72
N THR A 43 -4.68 -3.04 12.77
CA THR A 43 -4.90 -4.25 11.97
C THR A 43 -3.97 -4.33 10.76
N LEU A 44 -3.27 -3.25 10.44
CA LEU A 44 -2.37 -3.17 9.28
C LEU A 44 -0.93 -3.48 9.68
N LYS A 45 -0.24 -4.23 8.82
CA LYS A 45 1.20 -4.42 8.94
C LYS A 45 1.91 -3.17 8.43
N GLU A 46 2.57 -2.44 9.33
CA GLU A 46 3.54 -1.41 8.97
C GLU A 46 4.75 -2.09 8.30
N VAL A 47 5.20 -1.54 7.18
CA VAL A 47 6.40 -2.01 6.47
C VAL A 47 7.52 -0.98 6.59
N SER A 48 8.76 -1.47 6.65
CA SER A 48 9.93 -0.62 6.66
C SER A 48 10.07 0.14 5.33
N ARG A 49 10.95 1.14 5.31
CA ARG A 49 11.25 1.87 4.07
C ARG A 49 11.90 0.94 3.04
N GLU A 50 12.75 0.04 3.51
CA GLU A 50 13.45 -0.95 2.71
C GLU A 50 12.46 -1.92 2.07
N GLU A 51 11.52 -2.47 2.86
CA GLU A 51 10.44 -3.34 2.36
C GLU A 51 9.54 -2.60 1.34
N ALA A 52 9.25 -1.32 1.58
CA ALA A 52 8.47 -0.50 0.64
C ALA A 52 9.19 -0.28 -0.70
N ILE A 53 10.51 -0.06 -0.67
CA ILE A 53 11.34 0.06 -1.88
C ILE A 53 11.39 -1.27 -2.62
N GLU A 54 11.62 -2.37 -1.91
CA GLU A 54 11.61 -3.72 -2.47
C GLU A 54 10.26 -4.05 -3.11
N PHE A 55 9.15 -3.71 -2.46
CA PHE A 55 7.81 -3.88 -3.00
C PHE A 55 7.64 -3.15 -4.34
N VAL A 56 8.00 -1.87 -4.40
CA VAL A 56 7.89 -1.08 -5.65
C VAL A 56 8.81 -1.61 -6.74
N ASN A 57 9.99 -2.10 -6.38
CA ASN A 57 10.92 -2.72 -7.33
C ASN A 57 10.38 -4.06 -7.87
N HIS A 58 9.73 -4.87 -7.02
CA HIS A 58 9.10 -6.13 -7.43
C HIS A 58 7.88 -5.91 -8.33
N LEU A 59 7.13 -4.82 -8.16
CA LEU A 59 6.05 -4.44 -9.10
C LEU A 59 6.57 -4.20 -10.53
N ASN A 60 7.87 -3.90 -10.68
CA ASN A 60 8.55 -3.63 -11.95
C ASN A 60 9.23 -4.87 -12.57
N ILE A 61 8.97 -6.09 -12.08
CA ILE A 61 9.43 -7.30 -12.79
C ILE A 61 8.64 -7.43 -14.10
N LYS A 62 9.24 -6.88 -15.16
CA LYS A 62 9.03 -7.29 -16.54
C LYS A 62 9.69 -8.64 -16.77
N ILE A 63 8.91 -9.66 -17.17
CA ILE A 63 9.07 -10.35 -18.46
C ILE A 63 7.66 -10.64 -18.99
#